data_AF-A0A7H9EHX1-F1
#
_entry.id   AF-A0A7H9EHX1-F1
#
_cell.length_a   1.000
_cell.length_b   1.000
_cell.length_c   1.000
_cell.angle_alpha   90.00
_cell.angle_beta   90.00
_cell.angle_gamma   90.00
#
_symmetry.space_group_name_H-M   'P 1'
#
loop_
_entity.id
_entity.type
_entity.pdbx_description
1 polymer ?
#
loop_
_entity_poly.entity_id
_entity_poly.type
_entity_poly.pdbx_seq_one_letter_code
_entity_poly.pdbx_strand_id
1 'polypeptide(L)'
;MTAQEQYLAELKQHLGMLTADEQAEVMDFYDEYLFDADLTTRAEIEKRLGSPRQLSRKILADYSIHQEETNSADANSSPRSKIKLTILILLAAISMLTIGGGIILFGGFITMVAVLFSFGITALAILAAIFVAGFVAIYMGVGLLFTNWAVGLFYLGAGLSCLAGFLIMTPLCIMAVREIARGISNFTRYCYTKIKERRAVR
;
A
#
# COMPACT_ATOMS: atom_id res chain seq x y z
N MET A 1 -23.95 10.14 45.37
CA MET A 1 -24.23 9.39 44.15
C MET A 1 -24.85 10.33 43.14
N THR A 2 -24.17 10.58 42.03
CA THR A 2 -24.68 11.43 40.95
C THR A 2 -25.78 10.70 40.17
N ALA A 3 -26.58 11.41 39.37
CA ALA A 3 -27.61 10.79 38.54
C ALA A 3 -27.02 9.81 37.50
N GLN A 4 -25.78 10.08 37.05
CA GLN A 4 -25.01 9.23 36.14
C GLN A 4 -24.61 7.91 36.80
N GLU A 5 -24.04 7.96 38.01
CA GLU A 5 -23.65 6.78 38.79
C GLU A 5 -24.86 5.87 39.07
N GLN A 6 -26.02 6.46 39.36
CA GLN A 6 -27.26 5.69 39.59
C GLN A 6 -27.73 4.99 38.31
N TYR A 7 -27.67 5.66 37.17
CA TYR A 7 -28.05 5.08 35.87
C TYR A 7 -27.11 3.95 35.45
N LEU A 8 -25.79 4.13 35.59
CA LEU A 8 -24.79 3.10 35.29
C LEU A 8 -24.88 1.90 36.24
N ALA A 9 -25.18 2.13 37.53
CA ALA A 9 -25.41 1.05 38.48
C ALA A 9 -26.63 0.19 38.10
N GLU A 10 -27.74 0.81 37.69
CA GLU A 10 -28.93 0.10 37.18
C GLU A 10 -28.62 -0.64 35.86
N LEU A 11 -27.84 -0.03 34.96
CA LEU A 11 -27.40 -0.65 33.72
C LEU A 11 -26.56 -1.91 33.98
N LYS A 12 -25.59 -1.84 34.91
CA LYS A 12 -24.74 -2.96 35.30
C LYS A 12 -25.54 -4.16 35.80
N GLN A 13 -26.59 -3.93 36.60
CA GLN A 13 -27.48 -5.01 37.08
C GLN A 13 -28.19 -5.73 35.92
N HIS A 14 -28.52 -5.01 34.85
CA HIS A 14 -29.17 -5.58 33.68
C HIS A 14 -28.22 -6.23 32.67
N LEU A 15 -26.90 -6.06 32.84
CA LEU A 15 -25.85 -6.67 32.01
C LEU A 15 -25.26 -7.95 32.62
N GLY A 16 -25.93 -8.54 33.63
CA GLY A 16 -25.47 -9.75 34.31
C GLY A 16 -25.32 -11.01 33.45
N MET A 17 -25.69 -10.96 32.17
CA MET A 17 -25.45 -12.02 31.19
C MET A 17 -24.06 -11.94 30.53
N LEU A 18 -23.33 -10.82 30.64
CA LEU A 18 -21.96 -10.67 30.14
C LEU A 18 -20.93 -11.09 31.20
N THR A 19 -19.71 -11.43 30.76
CA THR A 19 -18.58 -11.71 31.65
C THR A 19 -18.12 -10.46 32.40
N ALA A 20 -17.38 -10.63 33.50
CA ALA A 20 -16.93 -9.51 34.33
C ALA A 20 -16.06 -8.49 33.56
N ASP A 21 -15.24 -8.96 32.62
CA ASP A 21 -14.39 -8.12 31.79
C ASP A 21 -15.21 -7.31 30.76
N GLU A 22 -16.17 -7.94 30.08
CA GLU A 22 -17.07 -7.27 29.13
C GLU A 22 -17.97 -6.24 29.83
N GLN A 23 -18.45 -6.54 31.03
CA GLN A 23 -19.20 -5.57 31.82
C GLN A 23 -18.34 -4.34 32.17
N ALA A 24 -17.07 -4.53 32.49
CA ALA A 24 -16.17 -3.41 32.82
C ALA A 24 -15.96 -2.50 31.61
N GLU A 25 -15.70 -3.07 30.43
CA GLU A 25 -15.52 -2.33 29.18
C GLU A 25 -16.77 -1.51 28.80
N VAL A 26 -17.95 -2.12 28.91
CA VAL A 26 -19.22 -1.43 28.64
C VAL A 26 -19.46 -0.29 29.63
N MET A 27 -19.18 -0.50 30.93
CA MET A 27 -19.34 0.56 31.93
C MET A 27 -18.37 1.72 31.69
N ASP A 28 -17.12 1.44 31.35
CA ASP A 28 -16.09 2.45 31.08
C ASP A 28 -16.47 3.32 29.86
N PHE A 29 -16.92 2.69 28.78
CA PHE A 29 -17.38 3.39 27.58
C PHE A 29 -18.55 4.34 27.85
N TYR A 30 -19.56 3.89 28.60
CA TYR A 30 -20.71 4.74 28.90
C TYR A 30 -20.42 5.78 29.98
N ASP A 31 -19.45 5.54 30.88
CA ASP A 31 -18.96 6.56 31.83
C ASP A 31 -18.29 7.72 31.08
N GLU A 32 -17.35 7.40 30.16
CA GLU A 32 -16.69 8.40 29.29
C GLU A 32 -17.72 9.14 28.42
N TYR A 33 -18.69 8.43 27.85
CA TYR A 33 -19.75 9.04 27.04
C TYR A 33 -20.63 10.02 27.84
N LEU A 34 -21.00 9.67 29.08
CA LEU A 34 -21.79 10.56 29.94
C LEU A 34 -21.00 11.78 30.40
N PHE A 35 -19.69 11.62 30.59
CA PHE A 35 -18.76 12.70 30.90
C PHE A 35 -18.60 13.67 29.72
N ASP A 36 -18.35 13.16 28.51
CA ASP A 36 -18.19 13.97 27.29
C ASP A 36 -19.48 14.68 26.86
N ALA A 37 -20.63 14.05 27.09
CA ALA A 37 -21.94 14.60 26.72
C ALA A 37 -22.50 15.59 27.75
N ASP A 38 -21.80 15.82 28.88
CA ASP A 38 -22.21 16.67 30.01
C ASP A 38 -23.65 16.40 30.47
N LEU A 39 -24.06 15.12 30.47
CA LEU A 39 -25.43 14.72 30.78
C LEU A 39 -25.63 14.65 32.30
N THR A 40 -26.07 15.76 32.89
CA THR A 40 -26.13 15.92 34.35
C THR A 40 -27.44 15.39 34.98
N THR A 41 -28.51 15.23 34.19
CA THR A 41 -29.83 14.85 34.70
C THR A 41 -30.30 13.50 34.14
N ARG A 42 -30.89 12.65 35.00
CA ARG A 42 -31.43 11.32 34.61
C ARG A 42 -32.37 11.37 33.40
N ALA A 43 -33.22 12.39 33.32
CA ALA A 43 -34.14 12.57 32.19
C ALA A 43 -33.43 12.81 30.85
N GLU A 44 -32.26 13.47 30.85
CA GLU A 44 -31.46 13.72 29.65
C GLU A 44 -30.72 12.47 29.21
N ILE A 45 -30.20 11.71 30.19
CA ILE A 45 -29.59 10.40 29.97
C ILE A 45 -30.61 9.45 29.34
N GLU A 46 -31.80 9.32 29.93
CA GLU A 46 -32.86 8.44 29.42
C GLU A 46 -33.38 8.88 28.04
N LYS A 47 -33.38 10.17 27.73
CA LYS A 47 -33.75 10.69 26.41
C LYS A 47 -32.71 10.33 25.34
N ARG A 48 -31.42 10.27 25.70
CA ARG A 48 -30.32 10.01 24.76
C ARG A 48 -29.99 8.52 24.63
N LEU A 49 -29.95 7.81 25.74
CA LEU A 49 -29.53 6.41 25.82
C LEU A 49 -30.71 5.43 25.98
N GLY A 50 -31.92 5.92 26.27
CA GLY A 50 -33.06 5.10 26.62
C GLY A 50 -33.08 4.74 28.11
N SER A 51 -34.02 3.90 28.52
CA SER A 51 -33.99 3.35 29.89
C SER A 51 -32.84 2.34 30.05
N PRO A 52 -32.29 2.14 31.27
CA PRO A 52 -31.20 1.19 31.50
C PRO A 52 -31.49 -0.22 30.97
N ARG A 53 -32.75 -0.65 31.07
CA ARG A 53 -33.24 -1.95 30.57
C ARG A 53 -33.34 -2.02 29.04
N GLN A 54 -33.63 -0.92 28.37
CA GLN A 54 -33.65 -0.87 26.90
C GLN A 54 -32.23 -0.88 26.34
N LEU A 55 -31.34 -0.09 26.96
CA LEU A 55 -29.94 -0.04 26.60
C LEU A 55 -29.26 -1.40 26.80
N SER A 56 -29.49 -2.06 27.94
CA SER A 56 -28.92 -3.38 28.21
C SER A 56 -29.34 -4.43 27.19
N ARG A 57 -30.61 -4.43 26.75
CA ARG A 57 -31.09 -5.35 25.70
C ARG A 57 -30.43 -5.11 24.36
N LYS A 58 -30.17 -3.84 24.03
CA LYS A 58 -29.47 -3.47 22.79
C LYS A 58 -28.01 -3.93 22.84
N ILE A 59 -27.33 -3.68 23.95
CA ILE A 59 -25.95 -4.14 24.18
C ILE A 59 -25.89 -5.67 24.13
N LEU A 60 -26.76 -6.35 24.88
CA LEU A 60 -26.83 -7.81 24.90
C LEU A 60 -27.09 -8.40 23.52
N ALA A 61 -27.98 -7.80 22.72
CA ALA A 61 -28.24 -8.25 21.37
C ALA A 61 -27.01 -8.10 20.45
N ASP A 62 -26.32 -6.95 20.54
CA ASP A 62 -25.11 -6.68 19.74
C ASP A 62 -23.95 -7.62 20.10
N TYR A 63 -23.77 -7.90 21.40
CA TYR A 63 -22.81 -8.89 21.89
C TYR A 63 -23.23 -10.33 21.54
N SER A 64 -24.53 -10.66 21.56
CA SER A 64 -25.02 -12.01 21.20
C SER A 64 -24.77 -12.33 19.72
N ILE A 65 -24.89 -11.35 18.83
CA ILE A 65 -24.58 -11.52 17.39
C ILE A 65 -23.08 -11.81 17.21
N HIS A 66 -22.21 -11.11 17.94
CA HIS A 66 -20.76 -11.39 17.96
C HIS A 66 -20.42 -12.72 18.66
N GLN A 67 -21.25 -13.16 19.61
CA GLN A 67 -21.09 -14.46 20.28
C GLN A 67 -21.60 -15.62 19.42
N GLU A 68 -22.62 -15.45 18.58
CA GLU A 68 -23.09 -16.50 17.66
C GLU A 68 -22.13 -16.71 16.47
N GLU A 69 -21.44 -15.67 16.00
CA GLU A 69 -20.33 -15.82 15.05
C GLU A 69 -19.10 -16.53 15.68
N THR A 70 -18.97 -16.51 17.00
CA THR A 70 -17.87 -17.16 17.73
C THR A 70 -18.25 -18.52 18.36
N ASN A 71 -19.53 -18.79 18.62
CA ASN A 71 -20.04 -20.04 19.24
C ASN A 71 -20.28 -21.19 18.26
N SER A 72 -20.15 -20.98 16.94
CA SER A 72 -19.93 -22.10 16.00
C SER A 72 -18.51 -22.70 16.12
N ALA A 73 -17.70 -22.21 17.07
CA ALA A 73 -16.30 -22.52 17.16
C ALA A 73 -15.83 -22.96 18.55
N ASP A 74 -16.60 -23.72 19.33
CA ASP A 74 -16.02 -24.48 20.44
C ASP A 74 -16.76 -25.80 20.76
N ALA A 75 -16.30 -26.87 20.10
CA ALA A 75 -16.20 -28.17 20.74
C ALA A 75 -14.93 -28.86 20.23
N ASN A 76 -14.02 -29.12 21.16
CA ASN A 76 -12.89 -30.05 21.07
C ASN A 76 -11.57 -29.55 20.44
N SER A 77 -10.61 -29.29 21.32
CA SER A 77 -9.15 -29.53 21.21
C SER A 77 -8.37 -29.04 19.98
N SER A 78 -7.30 -28.26 20.25
CA SER A 78 -6.13 -27.95 19.39
C SER A 78 -6.33 -26.92 18.25
N PRO A 79 -5.33 -26.73 17.38
CA PRO A 79 -4.38 -25.62 17.23
C PRO A 79 -4.97 -24.30 16.64
N ARG A 80 -6.12 -23.83 17.15
CA ARG A 80 -6.85 -22.68 16.58
C ARG A 80 -6.37 -21.29 16.99
N SER A 81 -5.59 -21.11 18.05
CA SER A 81 -5.08 -19.76 18.39
C SER A 81 -4.06 -19.26 17.36
N LYS A 82 -3.31 -20.17 16.72
CA LYS A 82 -2.43 -19.83 15.60
C LYS A 82 -3.24 -19.48 14.35
N ILE A 83 -4.36 -20.16 14.08
CA ILE A 83 -5.17 -19.90 12.88
C ILE A 83 -6.01 -18.63 13.04
N LYS A 84 -6.57 -18.35 14.23
CA LYS A 84 -7.25 -17.08 14.52
C LYS A 84 -6.27 -15.90 14.47
N LEU A 85 -5.05 -16.05 14.98
CA LEU A 85 -4.01 -15.02 14.87
C LEU A 85 -3.49 -14.89 13.43
N THR A 86 -3.34 -15.99 12.68
CA THR A 86 -2.98 -15.94 11.25
C THR A 86 -4.11 -15.33 10.41
N ILE A 87 -5.39 -15.59 10.72
CA ILE A 87 -6.53 -14.98 10.04
C ILE A 87 -6.69 -13.52 10.47
N LEU A 88 -6.45 -13.15 11.73
CA LEU A 88 -6.43 -11.75 12.18
C LEU A 88 -5.25 -10.98 11.56
N ILE A 89 -4.06 -11.57 11.48
CA ILE A 89 -2.90 -10.99 10.80
C ILE A 89 -3.15 -10.93 9.29
N LEU A 90 -3.80 -11.94 8.68
CA LEU A 90 -4.14 -11.94 7.26
C LEU A 90 -5.24 -10.91 6.96
N LEU A 91 -6.24 -10.76 7.84
CA LEU A 91 -7.36 -9.83 7.69
C LEU A 91 -6.92 -8.38 8.02
N ALA A 92 -6.07 -8.19 9.02
CA ALA A 92 -5.39 -6.92 9.29
C ALA A 92 -4.38 -6.57 8.19
N ALA A 93 -3.66 -7.53 7.61
CA ALA A 93 -2.79 -7.32 6.45
C ALA A 93 -3.59 -6.94 5.21
N ILE A 94 -4.75 -7.55 4.97
CA ILE A 94 -5.66 -7.16 3.88
C ILE A 94 -6.22 -5.75 4.14
N SER A 95 -6.58 -5.40 5.37
CA SER A 95 -7.05 -4.06 5.72
C SER A 95 -5.96 -2.98 5.58
N MET A 96 -4.75 -3.23 6.06
CA MET A 96 -3.56 -2.38 5.85
C MET A 96 -3.21 -2.26 4.35
N LEU A 97 -3.51 -3.29 3.54
CA LEU A 97 -3.30 -3.29 2.09
C LEU A 97 -4.36 -2.46 1.33
N THR A 98 -5.51 -2.15 1.92
CA THR A 98 -6.53 -1.34 1.21
C THR A 98 -6.24 0.16 1.20
N ILE A 99 -5.59 0.70 2.24
CA ILE A 99 -5.18 2.12 2.29
C ILE A 99 -3.66 2.26 2.14
N GLY A 100 -2.87 1.40 2.79
CA GLY A 100 -1.41 1.34 2.64
C GLY A 100 -0.95 0.51 1.43
N GLY A 101 -1.68 -0.53 1.05
CA GLY A 101 -1.31 -1.38 -0.10
C GLY A 101 -1.63 -0.76 -1.46
N GLY A 102 -2.59 0.17 -1.53
CA GLY A 102 -2.72 1.08 -2.67
C GLY A 102 -1.43 1.89 -2.84
N ILE A 103 -0.89 2.45 -1.76
CA ILE A 103 0.37 3.22 -1.78
C ILE A 103 1.57 2.32 -2.08
N ILE A 104 1.61 1.08 -1.59
CA ILE A 104 2.70 0.13 -1.87
C ILE A 104 2.65 -0.38 -3.31
N LEU A 105 1.46 -0.67 -3.86
CA LEU A 105 1.30 -1.08 -5.26
C LEU A 105 1.50 0.07 -6.23
N PHE A 106 0.97 1.27 -5.91
CA PHE A 106 1.14 2.46 -6.74
C PHE A 106 2.56 3.01 -6.65
N GLY A 107 3.15 3.00 -5.46
CA GLY A 107 4.55 3.29 -5.21
C GLY A 107 5.48 2.28 -5.88
N GLY A 108 5.16 0.98 -5.80
CA GLY A 108 5.87 -0.08 -6.51
C GLY A 108 5.79 0.04 -8.04
N PHE A 109 4.64 0.47 -8.56
CA PHE A 109 4.47 0.75 -9.98
C PHE A 109 5.28 1.99 -10.40
N ILE A 110 5.26 3.05 -9.60
CA ILE A 110 6.06 4.26 -9.82
C ILE A 110 7.56 3.95 -9.78
N THR A 111 8.03 3.16 -8.80
CA THR A 111 9.44 2.77 -8.72
C THR A 111 9.83 1.88 -9.89
N MET A 112 8.98 0.94 -10.31
CA MET A 112 9.22 0.12 -11.51
C MET A 112 9.36 0.99 -12.77
N VAL A 113 8.46 1.96 -12.98
CA VAL A 113 8.54 2.90 -14.11
C VAL A 113 9.78 3.80 -13.99
N ALA A 114 10.08 4.30 -12.80
CA ALA A 114 11.25 5.16 -12.56
C ALA A 114 12.56 4.42 -12.81
N VAL A 115 12.67 3.15 -12.41
CA VAL A 115 13.84 2.31 -12.68
C VAL A 115 14.01 2.08 -14.18
N LEU A 116 12.93 1.79 -14.90
CA LEU A 116 12.95 1.65 -16.36
C LEU A 116 13.40 2.95 -17.04
N PHE A 117 12.90 4.10 -16.58
CA PHE A 117 13.26 5.41 -17.12
C PHE A 117 14.72 5.78 -16.81
N SER A 118 15.18 5.49 -15.59
CA SER A 118 16.57 5.69 -15.16
C SER A 118 17.56 4.88 -16.00
N PHE A 119 17.20 3.63 -16.33
CA PHE A 119 18.02 2.81 -17.22
C PHE A 119 18.13 3.42 -18.62
N GLY A 120 17.02 3.97 -19.14
CA GLY A 120 17.02 4.70 -20.42
C GLY A 120 17.92 5.95 -20.39
N ILE A 121 17.81 6.78 -19.35
CA ILE A 121 18.65 7.98 -19.19
C ILE A 121 20.13 7.61 -19.07
N THR A 122 20.44 6.57 -18.28
CA THR A 122 21.83 6.10 -18.09
C THR A 122 22.42 5.60 -19.40
N ALA A 123 21.66 4.82 -20.19
CA ALA A 123 22.09 4.36 -21.50
C ALA A 123 22.35 5.54 -22.47
N LEU A 124 21.48 6.55 -22.46
CA LEU A 124 21.67 7.77 -23.26
C LEU A 124 22.92 8.56 -22.85
N ALA A 125 23.18 8.69 -21.55
CA ALA A 125 24.36 9.35 -21.02
C ALA A 125 25.66 8.62 -21.43
N ILE A 126 25.66 7.28 -21.35
CA ILE A 126 26.78 6.46 -21.80
C ILE A 126 27.02 6.65 -23.31
N LEU A 127 25.95 6.64 -24.11
CA LEU A 127 26.04 6.89 -25.55
C LEU A 127 26.66 8.25 -25.86
N ALA A 128 26.22 9.31 -25.19
CA ALA A 128 26.78 10.65 -25.35
C ALA A 128 28.26 10.69 -24.95
N ALA A 129 28.63 10.03 -23.84
CA ALA A 129 30.02 9.95 -23.39
C ALA A 129 30.91 9.23 -24.41
N ILE A 130 30.46 8.11 -24.97
CA ILE A 130 31.19 7.36 -26.02
C ILE A 130 31.35 8.23 -27.27
N PHE A 131 30.33 8.98 -27.66
CA PHE A 131 30.40 9.88 -28.80
C PHE A 131 31.48 10.95 -28.62
N VAL A 132 31.47 11.65 -27.48
CA VAL A 132 32.49 12.67 -27.16
C VAL A 132 33.88 12.03 -27.08
N ALA A 133 34.02 10.90 -26.40
CA ALA A 133 35.29 10.17 -26.28
C ALA A 133 35.84 9.75 -27.66
N GLY A 134 34.98 9.29 -28.57
CA GLY A 134 35.36 8.95 -29.94
C GLY A 134 35.91 10.14 -30.71
N PHE A 135 35.24 11.30 -30.63
CA PHE A 135 35.72 12.53 -31.27
C PHE A 135 37.06 13.01 -30.69
N VAL A 136 37.22 12.98 -29.37
CA VAL A 136 38.48 13.34 -28.70
C VAL A 136 39.60 12.39 -29.10
N ALA A 137 39.33 11.08 -29.17
CA ALA A 137 40.31 10.08 -29.59
C ALA A 137 40.75 10.28 -31.04
N ILE A 138 39.84 10.63 -31.96
CA ILE A 138 40.19 10.96 -33.35
C ILE A 138 41.05 12.23 -33.40
N TYR A 139 40.66 13.28 -32.68
CA TYR A 139 41.41 14.54 -32.64
C TYR A 139 42.85 14.34 -32.13
N MET A 140 43.00 13.63 -31.00
CA MET A 140 44.30 13.25 -30.45
C MET A 140 45.07 12.35 -31.42
N GLY A 141 44.41 11.36 -32.03
CA GLY A 141 45.04 10.43 -32.98
C GLY A 141 45.64 11.13 -34.20
N VAL A 142 44.93 12.12 -34.76
CA VAL A 142 45.44 12.94 -35.87
C VAL A 142 46.64 13.78 -35.44
N GLY A 143 46.61 14.37 -34.25
CA GLY A 143 47.76 15.11 -33.71
C GLY A 143 48.99 14.22 -33.49
N LEU A 144 48.79 13.01 -32.95
CA LEU A 144 49.86 12.06 -32.66
C LEU A 144 50.42 11.38 -33.91
N LEU A 145 49.71 11.34 -35.04
CA LEU A 145 50.23 10.78 -36.29
C LEU A 145 51.54 11.44 -36.73
N PHE A 146 51.69 12.75 -36.46
CA PHE A 146 52.88 13.52 -36.83
C PHE A 146 54.08 13.33 -35.88
N THR A 147 53.85 12.78 -34.68
CA THR A 147 54.91 12.51 -33.68
C THR A 147 55.23 11.03 -33.57
N ASN A 148 54.20 10.19 -33.42
CA ASN A 148 54.30 8.75 -33.27
C ASN A 148 53.21 8.06 -34.10
N TRP A 149 53.56 7.69 -35.33
CA TRP A 149 52.62 7.14 -36.30
C TRP A 149 51.83 5.92 -35.77
N ALA A 150 52.48 5.02 -35.04
CA ALA A 150 51.85 3.83 -34.46
C ALA A 150 50.78 4.18 -33.40
N VAL A 151 51.07 5.15 -32.53
CA VAL A 151 50.13 5.58 -31.48
C VAL A 151 48.98 6.38 -32.09
N GLY A 152 49.27 7.23 -33.07
CA GLY A 152 48.23 7.96 -33.82
C GLY A 152 47.25 7.03 -34.52
N LEU A 153 47.76 5.97 -35.17
CA LEU A 153 46.93 4.97 -35.86
C LEU A 153 46.06 4.16 -34.88
N PHE A 154 46.60 3.82 -33.70
CA PHE A 154 45.84 3.15 -32.65
C PHE A 154 44.67 4.02 -32.14
N TYR A 155 44.91 5.30 -31.84
CA TYR A 155 43.86 6.22 -31.38
C TYR A 155 42.82 6.52 -32.46
N LEU A 156 43.24 6.63 -33.73
CA LEU A 156 42.31 6.74 -34.86
C LEU A 156 41.43 5.50 -34.99
N GLY A 157 42.01 4.30 -34.92
CA GLY A 157 41.26 3.04 -34.95
C GLY A 157 40.30 2.89 -33.77
N ALA A 158 40.73 3.26 -32.57
CA ALA A 158 39.89 3.25 -31.37
C ALA A 158 38.73 4.25 -31.47
N GLY A 159 38.98 5.45 -31.96
CA GLY A 159 37.97 6.47 -32.19
C GLY A 159 36.95 6.05 -33.26
N LEU A 160 37.41 5.46 -34.37
CA LEU A 160 36.53 4.92 -35.42
C LEU A 160 35.67 3.76 -34.90
N SER A 161 36.25 2.87 -34.10
CA SER A 161 35.55 1.74 -33.49
C SER A 161 34.47 2.22 -32.50
N CYS A 162 34.74 3.27 -31.73
CA CYS A 162 33.75 3.90 -30.87
C CYS A 162 32.59 4.51 -31.67
N LEU A 163 32.89 5.18 -32.80
CA LEU A 163 31.87 5.73 -33.69
C LEU A 163 31.01 4.63 -34.33
N ALA A 164 31.64 3.53 -34.75
CA ALA A 164 30.93 2.36 -35.28
C ALA A 164 30.02 1.73 -34.22
N GLY A 165 30.51 1.60 -32.98
CA GLY A 165 29.71 1.14 -31.84
C GLY A 165 28.51 2.05 -31.55
N PHE A 166 28.70 3.37 -31.59
CA PHE A 166 27.62 4.36 -31.43
C PHE A 166 26.53 4.20 -32.51
N LEU A 167 26.94 4.00 -33.77
CA LEU A 167 26.01 3.83 -34.89
C LEU A 167 25.17 2.56 -34.76
N ILE A 168 25.75 1.46 -34.25
CA ILE A 168 25.04 0.21 -33.96
C ILE A 168 24.14 0.33 -32.72
N MET A 169 24.58 1.06 -31.70
CA MET A 169 23.85 1.21 -30.45
C MET A 169 22.63 2.14 -30.59
N THR A 170 22.67 3.12 -31.49
CA THR A 170 21.57 4.06 -31.76
C THR A 170 20.24 3.35 -32.14
N PRO A 171 20.18 2.46 -33.16
CA PRO A 171 18.95 1.74 -33.49
C PRO A 171 18.52 0.80 -32.35
N LEU A 172 19.45 0.23 -31.58
CA LEU A 172 19.14 -0.62 -30.44
C LEU A 172 18.40 0.17 -29.34
N CYS A 173 18.84 1.39 -29.05
CA CYS A 173 18.15 2.29 -28.12
C CYS A 173 16.75 2.68 -28.63
N ILE A 174 16.59 2.98 -29.92
CA ILE A 174 15.27 3.28 -30.50
C ILE A 174 14.33 2.06 -30.39
N MET A 175 14.84 0.86 -30.63
CA MET A 175 14.07 -0.37 -30.44
C MET A 175 13.65 -0.57 -28.99
N ALA A 176 14.57 -0.36 -28.03
CA ALA A 176 14.26 -0.47 -26.61
C ALA A 176 13.19 0.55 -26.17
N VAL A 177 13.30 1.81 -26.58
CA VAL A 177 12.31 2.86 -26.29
C VAL A 177 10.95 2.50 -26.88
N ARG A 178 10.92 1.97 -28.11
CA ARG A 178 9.69 1.56 -28.78
C ARG A 178 9.02 0.37 -28.08
N GLU A 179 9.78 -0.59 -27.57
CA GLU A 179 9.25 -1.70 -26.77
C GLU A 179 8.67 -1.23 -25.43
N ILE A 180 9.33 -0.28 -24.76
CA ILE A 180 8.79 0.34 -23.54
C ILE A 180 7.47 1.07 -23.85
N ALA A 181 7.42 1.87 -24.93
CA ALA A 181 6.21 2.58 -25.34
C ALA A 181 5.06 1.63 -25.69
N ARG A 182 5.35 0.50 -26.34
CA ARG A 182 4.37 -0.56 -26.62
C ARG A 182 3.89 -1.24 -25.35
N GLY A 183 4.80 -1.53 -24.42
CA GLY A 183 4.47 -2.09 -23.10
C GLY A 183 3.49 -1.20 -22.34
N ILE A 184 3.75 0.11 -22.32
CA ILE A 184 2.85 1.10 -21.71
C ILE A 184 1.49 1.10 -22.39
N SER A 185 1.45 1.17 -23.73
CA SER A 185 0.18 1.14 -24.49
C SER A 185 -0.65 -0.12 -24.23
N ASN A 186 -0.01 -1.28 -24.13
CA ASN A 186 -0.70 -2.54 -23.83
C ASN A 186 -1.22 -2.58 -22.41
N PHE A 187 -0.45 -2.05 -21.46
CA PHE A 187 -0.88 -1.95 -20.07
C PHE A 187 -2.07 -1.00 -19.91
N THR A 188 -2.06 0.16 -20.59
CA THR A 188 -3.20 1.09 -20.60
C THR A 188 -4.46 0.42 -21.15
N ARG A 189 -4.35 -0.33 -22.25
CA ARG A 189 -5.49 -1.09 -22.79
C ARG A 189 -5.99 -2.14 -21.80
N TYR A 190 -5.10 -2.91 -21.18
CA TYR A 190 -5.47 -3.94 -20.20
C TYR A 190 -6.19 -3.36 -18.97
N CYS A 191 -5.70 -2.25 -18.42
CA CYS A 191 -6.37 -1.58 -17.31
C CYS A 191 -7.73 -1.00 -17.74
N TYR A 192 -7.82 -0.40 -18.93
CA TYR A 192 -9.05 0.19 -19.43
C TYR A 192 -10.15 -0.86 -19.67
N THR A 193 -9.81 -2.00 -20.27
CA THR A 193 -10.78 -3.08 -20.49
C THR A 193 -11.26 -3.69 -19.17
N LYS A 194 -10.35 -3.94 -18.22
CA LYS A 194 -10.70 -4.53 -16.92
C LYS A 194 -11.60 -3.63 -16.06
N ILE A 195 -11.44 -2.31 -16.16
CA ILE A 195 -12.30 -1.33 -15.48
C ILE A 195 -13.66 -1.20 -16.18
N LYS A 196 -13.68 -1.23 -17.52
CA LYS A 196 -14.92 -1.18 -18.30
C LYS A 196 -15.82 -2.39 -18.05
N GLU A 197 -15.25 -3.59 -17.94
CA GLU A 197 -16.00 -4.81 -17.62
C GLU A 197 -16.68 -4.75 -16.24
N ARG A 198 -15.98 -4.22 -15.22
CA ARG A 198 -16.59 -4.06 -13.88
C ARG A 198 -17.73 -3.04 -13.83
N ARG A 199 -17.77 -2.08 -14.76
CA ARG A 199 -18.86 -1.11 -14.88
C ARG A 199 -20.05 -1.63 -15.67
N ALA A 200 -19.88 -2.64 -16.51
CA ALA A 200 -20.96 -3.24 -17.30
C ALA A 200 -21.79 -4.27 -16.52
N VAL A 201 -21.32 -4.71 -15.34
CA VAL A 201 -21.97 -5.72 -14.49
C VAL A 201 -22.77 -5.06 -13.33
N ARG A 202 -22.85 -3.74 -13.28
CA ARG A 202 -23.60 -2.99 -12.27
C ARG A 202 -24.65 -2.11 -12.94
#